data_AF-A0A7X7SKN1-F1
#
_entry.id   AF-A0A7X7SKN1-F1
#
_cell.length_a   1.000
_cell.length_b   1.000
_cell.length_c   1.000
_cell.angle_alpha   90.00
_cell.angle_beta   90.00
_cell.angle_gamma   90.00
#
_symmetry.space_group_name_H-M   'P 1'
#
loop_
_entity.id
_entity.type
_entity.pdbx_description
1 polymer ?
#
loop_
_entity_poly.entity_id
_entity_poly.type
_entity_poly.pdbx_seq_one_letter_code
_entity_poly.pdbx_strand_id
1 'polypeptide(L)'
;MELGSTRSSVGKLAVLAKDLYEALDLSAWTVLRVRHVAAAVAHTDVLLLVDGSTYRTDLRWVRVNDAGSTATEWESGRWALSQYGPSLFLKPETIIESPTESDETHAAG
;
A
#
# COMPACT_ATOMS: atom_id res chain seq x y z
N MET A 1 -4.40 35.14 -11.13
CA MET A 1 -3.51 34.23 -10.38
C MET A 1 -3.89 32.83 -10.85
N GLU A 2 -3.14 32.28 -11.80
CA GLU A 2 -3.40 30.97 -12.42
C GLU A 2 -2.66 29.90 -11.63
N LEU A 3 -3.38 28.93 -11.06
CA LEU A 3 -2.80 27.76 -10.41
C LEU A 3 -2.31 26.80 -11.51
N GLY A 4 -1.04 26.93 -11.88
CA GLY A 4 -0.37 26.08 -12.87
C GLY A 4 -0.49 24.60 -12.52
N SER A 5 -1.34 23.90 -13.26
CA SER A 5 -1.53 22.45 -13.19
C SER A 5 -0.36 21.73 -13.88
N THR A 6 0.78 21.61 -13.21
CA THR A 6 1.87 20.71 -13.63
C THR A 6 1.63 19.30 -13.10
N ARG A 7 0.49 18.69 -13.45
CA ARG A 7 0.37 17.23 -13.37
C ARG A 7 1.29 16.63 -14.42
N SER A 8 2.46 16.17 -14.00
CA SER A 8 3.33 15.33 -14.84
C SER A 8 2.51 14.18 -15.43
N SER A 9 2.63 13.95 -16.74
CA SER A 9 1.92 12.84 -17.39
C SER A 9 2.33 11.52 -16.74
N VAL A 10 1.39 10.57 -16.65
CA VAL A 10 1.61 9.23 -16.06
C VAL A 10 2.87 8.56 -16.64
N GLY A 11 3.12 8.75 -17.95
CA GLY A 11 4.33 8.25 -18.61
C GLY A 11 5.64 8.85 -18.08
N LYS A 12 5.66 10.16 -17.74
CA LYS A 12 6.86 10.78 -17.13
C LYS A 12 7.12 10.25 -15.72
N LEU A 13 6.07 10.01 -14.93
CA LEU A 13 6.20 9.43 -13.60
C LEU A 13 6.68 7.98 -13.66
N ALA A 14 6.22 7.20 -14.65
CA ALA A 14 6.68 5.83 -14.86
C ALA A 14 8.17 5.77 -15.22
N VAL A 15 8.63 6.70 -16.08
CA VAL A 15 10.06 6.82 -16.41
C VAL A 15 10.87 7.19 -15.16
N LEU A 16 10.46 8.22 -14.41
CA LEU A 16 11.16 8.62 -13.18
C LEU A 16 11.21 7.49 -12.14
N ALA A 17 10.11 6.73 -11.98
CA ALA A 17 10.09 5.58 -11.08
C ALA A 17 11.03 4.48 -11.58
N LYS A 18 11.03 4.20 -12.89
CA LYS A 18 11.97 3.25 -13.48
C LYS A 18 13.40 3.67 -13.20
N ASP A 19 13.78 4.89 -13.53
CA ASP A 19 15.14 5.41 -13.35
C ASP A 19 15.55 5.40 -11.86
N LEU A 20 14.62 5.70 -10.94
CA LEU A 20 14.86 5.69 -9.50
C LEU A 20 15.13 4.28 -8.95
N TYR A 21 14.40 3.27 -9.45
CA TYR A 21 14.48 1.91 -8.94
C TYR A 21 15.37 0.98 -9.77
N GLU A 22 15.83 1.41 -10.96
CA GLU A 22 16.66 0.61 -11.87
C GLU A 22 17.96 0.14 -11.23
N ALA A 23 18.52 0.93 -10.32
CA ALA A 23 19.75 0.59 -9.60
C ALA A 23 19.55 -0.36 -8.41
N LEU A 24 18.30 -0.60 -7.98
CA LEU A 24 17.98 -1.43 -6.82
C LEU A 24 17.72 -2.87 -7.26
N ASP A 25 18.38 -3.84 -6.62
CA ASP A 25 18.18 -5.26 -6.89
C ASP A 25 17.19 -5.88 -5.90
N LEU A 26 15.97 -6.16 -6.35
CA LEU A 26 14.99 -6.96 -5.60
C LEU A 26 15.31 -8.45 -5.76
N SER A 27 16.16 -8.97 -4.88
CA SER A 27 16.67 -10.33 -4.93
C SER A 27 15.72 -11.40 -4.36
N ALA A 28 14.82 -11.02 -3.42
CA ALA A 28 13.80 -11.93 -2.90
C ALA A 28 12.57 -11.18 -2.38
N TRP A 29 11.44 -11.89 -2.29
CA TRP A 29 10.24 -11.39 -1.64
C TRP A 29 9.44 -12.54 -0.99
N THR A 30 8.65 -12.21 0.03
CA THR A 30 7.77 -13.16 0.71
C THR A 30 6.50 -12.46 1.14
N VAL A 31 5.35 -13.02 0.75
CA VAL A 31 4.05 -12.58 1.27
C VAL A 31 3.90 -13.12 2.68
N LEU A 32 3.78 -12.22 3.65
CA LEU A 32 3.60 -12.58 5.05
C LEU A 32 2.13 -12.83 5.38
N ARG A 33 1.26 -11.99 4.84
CA ARG A 33 -0.18 -12.02 5.13
C ARG A 33 -0.98 -11.41 3.99
N VAL A 34 -2.17 -11.97 3.75
CA VAL A 34 -3.22 -11.37 2.91
C VAL A 34 -4.42 -10.99 3.78
N ARG A 35 -4.97 -9.80 3.59
CA ARG A 35 -6.14 -9.27 4.29
C ARG A 35 -7.16 -8.76 3.27
N HIS A 36 -8.33 -9.38 3.21
CA HIS A 36 -9.45 -8.83 2.45
C HIS A 36 -10.15 -7.77 3.30
N VAL A 37 -10.02 -6.51 2.92
CA VAL A 37 -10.62 -5.38 3.66
C VAL A 37 -11.96 -4.95 3.06
N ALA A 38 -12.21 -5.32 1.80
CA ALA A 38 -13.51 -5.19 1.14
C ALA A 38 -13.64 -6.24 0.02
N ALA A 39 -14.84 -6.39 -0.51
CA ALA A 39 -15.17 -7.29 -1.62
C ALA A 39 -14.22 -7.17 -2.83
N ALA A 40 -13.83 -5.94 -3.17
CA ALA A 40 -12.93 -5.63 -4.29
C ALA A 40 -11.56 -5.09 -3.86
N VAL A 41 -11.19 -5.21 -2.57
CA VAL A 41 -9.92 -4.66 -2.04
C VAL A 41 -9.23 -5.65 -1.10
N ALA A 42 -7.96 -5.94 -1.39
CA ALA A 42 -7.09 -6.75 -0.54
C ALA A 42 -5.78 -6.02 -0.24
N HIS A 43 -5.24 -6.27 0.94
CA HIS A 43 -3.95 -5.77 1.39
C HIS A 43 -3.02 -6.96 1.57
N THR A 44 -1.78 -6.86 1.09
CA THR A 44 -0.76 -7.89 1.30
C THR A 44 0.46 -7.28 2.00
N ASP A 45 0.76 -7.81 3.18
CA ASP A 45 2.01 -7.52 3.86
C ASP A 45 3.11 -8.33 3.17
N VAL A 46 4.14 -7.66 2.68
CA VAL A 46 5.25 -8.28 1.94
C VAL A 46 6.56 -7.92 2.60
N LEU A 47 7.43 -8.91 2.74
CA LEU A 47 8.84 -8.75 3.05
C LEU A 47 9.62 -8.73 1.73
N LEU A 48 10.49 -7.74 1.54
CA LEU A 48 11.30 -7.54 0.35
C LEU A 48 12.78 -7.57 0.76
N LEU A 49 13.62 -8.26 -0.03
CA LEU A 49 15.07 -8.21 0.09
C LEU A 49 15.61 -7.37 -1.06
N VAL A 50 16.03 -6.14 -0.76
CA VAL A 50 16.55 -5.17 -1.73
C VAL A 50 17.97 -4.82 -1.36
N ASP A 51 18.92 -5.05 -2.27
CA ASP A 51 20.36 -4.81 -2.04
C ASP A 51 20.89 -5.46 -0.74
N GLY A 52 20.41 -6.67 -0.43
CA GLY A 52 20.74 -7.39 0.80
C GLY A 52 20.06 -6.88 2.08
N SER A 53 19.27 -5.80 1.99
CA SER A 53 18.52 -5.22 3.11
C SER A 53 17.05 -5.65 3.07
N THR A 54 16.47 -5.88 4.25
CA THR A 54 15.09 -6.37 4.37
C THR A 54 14.11 -5.24 4.67
N TYR A 55 13.05 -5.13 3.88
CA TYR A 55 11.99 -4.13 4.02
C TYR A 55 10.62 -4.79 4.17
N ARG A 56 9.77 -4.26 5.04
CA ARG A 56 8.37 -4.68 5.14
C ARG A 56 7.48 -3.58 4.57
N THR A 57 6.56 -3.96 3.68
CA THR A 57 5.62 -3.03 3.06
C THR A 57 4.22 -3.64 2.97
N ASP A 58 3.21 -2.78 2.85
CA ASP A 58 1.82 -3.16 2.62
C ASP A 58 1.44 -2.76 1.19
N LEU A 59 1.01 -3.75 0.40
CA LEU A 59 0.58 -3.54 -0.98
C LEU A 59 -0.94 -3.62 -1.07
N ARG A 60 -1.55 -2.60 -1.66
CA ARG A 60 -3.00 -2.55 -1.89
C ARG A 60 -3.33 -3.09 -3.28
N TRP A 61 -4.19 -4.10 -3.31
CA TRP A 61 -4.74 -4.70 -4.50
C TRP A 61 -6.20 -4.32 -4.64
N VAL A 62 -6.60 -3.97 -5.85
CA VAL A 62 -7.99 -3.68 -6.20
C VAL A 62 -8.39 -4.62 -7.33
N ARG A 63 -9.59 -5.18 -7.24
CA ARG A 63 -10.16 -5.99 -8.32
C ARG A 63 -10.62 -5.06 -9.43
N VAL A 64 -10.14 -5.27 -10.64
CA VAL A 64 -10.47 -4.46 -11.82
C VAL A 64 -11.04 -5.31 -12.95
N ASN A 65 -11.94 -4.73 -13.74
CA ASN A 65 -12.48 -5.33 -14.95
C ASN A 65 -11.54 -5.11 -16.15
N ASP A 66 -11.94 -5.58 -17.32
CA ASP A 66 -11.15 -5.47 -18.56
C ASP A 66 -10.96 -4.01 -19.01
N ALA A 67 -11.86 -3.10 -18.59
CA ALA A 67 -11.74 -1.66 -18.82
C ALA A 67 -10.83 -0.95 -17.81
N GLY A 68 -10.25 -1.68 -16.84
CA GLY A 68 -9.40 -1.12 -15.79
C GLY A 68 -10.15 -0.37 -14.69
N SER A 69 -11.48 -0.44 -14.68
CA SER A 69 -12.34 0.11 -13.61
C SER A 69 -12.49 -0.89 -12.48
N THR A 70 -12.82 -0.43 -11.27
CA THR A 70 -13.07 -1.33 -10.13
C THR A 70 -14.20 -2.30 -10.46
N ALA A 71 -13.94 -3.59 -10.35
CA ALA A 71 -14.93 -4.65 -10.52
C ALA A 71 -15.52 -5.04 -9.17
N THR A 72 -16.83 -5.25 -9.13
CA THR A 72 -17.51 -5.81 -7.95
C THR A 72 -17.17 -7.30 -7.79
N GLU A 73 -17.54 -7.91 -6.66
CA GLU A 73 -17.25 -9.34 -6.39
C GLU A 73 -17.95 -10.30 -7.37
N TRP A 74 -19.08 -9.90 -7.94
CA TRP A 74 -19.91 -10.73 -8.81
C TRP A 74 -19.54 -10.65 -10.29
N GLU A 75 -18.65 -9.72 -10.65
CA GLU A 75 -18.19 -9.53 -12.02
C GLU A 75 -16.88 -10.28 -12.26
N SER A 76 -16.61 -10.69 -13.49
CA SER A 76 -15.26 -11.16 -13.85
C SER A 76 -14.26 -10.02 -13.70
N GLY A 77 -13.10 -10.30 -13.10
CA GLY A 77 -12.08 -9.29 -12.88
C GLY A 77 -10.77 -9.89 -12.37
N ARG A 78 -9.69 -9.11 -12.51
CA ARG A 78 -8.35 -9.46 -12.06
C ARG A 78 -7.89 -8.53 -10.93
N TRP A 79 -7.03 -9.03 -10.05
CA TRP A 79 -6.40 -8.18 -9.05
C TRP A 79 -5.28 -7.36 -9.69
N ALA A 80 -5.32 -6.05 -9.50
CA ALA A 80 -4.29 -5.12 -9.93
C ALA A 80 -3.69 -4.41 -8.71
N LEU A 81 -2.37 -4.27 -8.71
CA LEU A 81 -1.68 -3.47 -7.72
C LEU A 81 -2.08 -2.01 -7.91
N SER A 82 -2.70 -1.42 -6.90
CA SER A 82 -3.10 -0.03 -6.92
C SER A 82 -1.89 0.83 -6.57
N GLN A 83 -1.30 1.49 -7.57
CA GLN A 83 -0.33 2.55 -7.32
C GLN A 83 -1.07 3.74 -6.71
N TYR A 84 -1.08 3.81 -5.37
CA TYR A 84 -1.70 4.86 -4.56
C TYR A 84 -3.20 5.09 -4.82
N GLY A 85 -4.04 4.19 -4.30
CA GLY A 85 -5.48 4.47 -4.21
C GLY A 85 -5.77 5.57 -3.16
N PRO A 86 -6.40 6.69 -3.54
CA PRO A 86 -6.53 7.89 -2.71
C PRO A 86 -7.45 7.62 -1.52
N SER A 87 -7.00 7.84 -0.27
CA SER A 87 -7.83 8.19 0.91
C SER A 87 -7.10 8.07 2.25
N LEU A 88 -6.10 7.19 2.41
CA LEU A 88 -5.47 6.97 3.72
C LEU A 88 -4.62 8.17 4.22
N PHE A 89 -4.21 9.07 3.31
CA PHE A 89 -3.52 10.33 3.64
C PHE A 89 -4.46 11.52 3.89
N LEU A 90 -5.79 11.34 3.85
CA LEU A 90 -6.76 12.44 4.01
C LEU A 90 -7.40 12.50 5.40
N LYS A 91 -6.95 11.69 6.36
CA LYS A 91 -7.43 11.76 7.75
C LYS A 91 -6.25 11.85 8.73
N PRO A 92 -6.11 12.96 9.49
CA PRO A 92 -5.05 13.13 10.49
C PRO A 92 -5.10 12.12 11.66
N GLU A 93 -6.19 11.38 11.81
CA GLU A 93 -6.46 10.54 13.00
C GLU A 93 -5.85 9.13 12.94
N THR A 94 -5.01 8.80 11.95
CA THR A 94 -4.40 7.46 11.85
C THR A 94 -3.00 7.44 12.48
N ILE A 95 -2.84 8.08 13.63
CA ILE A 95 -1.70 7.83 14.52
C ILE A 95 -2.14 6.69 15.44
N ILE A 96 -1.54 5.51 15.26
CA ILE A 96 -1.64 4.43 16.25
C ILE A 96 -0.57 4.72 17.29
N GLU A 97 -0.97 5.24 18.46
CA GLU A 97 -0.12 5.16 19.64
C GLU A 97 -0.11 3.70 20.13
N SER A 98 1.09 3.12 20.19
CA SER A 98 1.32 1.82 20.80
C SER A 98 0.94 1.84 22.30
N PRO A 99 0.50 0.72 22.88
CA PRO A 99 -0.17 0.70 24.17
C PRO A 99 0.80 1.08 25.30
N THR A 100 0.35 1.96 26.20
CA THR A 100 0.97 2.12 27.52
C THR A 100 0.59 0.90 28.35
N GLU A 101 1.43 -0.13 28.28
CA GLU A 101 1.45 -1.16 29.31
C GLU A 101 2.13 -0.52 30.54
N SER A 102 1.35 -0.23 31.56
CA SER A 102 1.86 0.11 32.88
C SER A 102 1.09 -0.72 33.89
N ASP A 103 1.70 -1.88 34.11
CA ASP A 103 1.57 -2.73 35.29
C ASP A 103 1.74 -1.89 36.56
N GLU A 104 0.74 -1.89 37.44
CA GLU A 104 0.93 -1.62 38.87
C GLU A 104 -0.23 -2.24 39.68
N THR A 105 -0.05 -3.54 39.94
CA THR A 105 -0.08 -4.18 41.27
C THR A 105 -1.25 -3.90 42.24
N HIS A 106 -1.93 -5.00 42.58
CA HIS A 106 -2.72 -5.23 43.79
C HIS A 106 -2.18 -4.54 45.06
N ALA A 107 -3.05 -3.83 45.79
CA ALA A 107 -2.97 -3.74 47.25
C ALA A 107 -4.36 -3.55 47.87
N ALA A 108 -4.54 -4.24 48.99
CA ALA A 108 -5.76 -4.52 49.73
C ALA A 108 -6.53 -3.30 50.25
N GLY A 109 -7.85 -3.49 50.40
CA GLY A 109 -8.72 -2.77 51.32
C GLY A 109 -9.74 -3.73 51.90
#